data_AF-A0A5D2JX29-F1
#
_entry.id   AF-A0A5D2JX29-F1
#
_cell.length_a   1.000
_cell.length_b   1.000
_cell.length_c   1.000
_cell.angle_alpha   90.00
_cell.angle_beta   90.00
_cell.angle_gamma   90.00
#
_symmetry.space_group_name_H-M   'P 1'
#
loop_
_entity.id
_entity.type
_entity.pdbx_description
1 polymer ?
#
loop_
_entity_poly.entity_id
_entity_poly.type
_entity_poly.pdbx_seq_one_letter_code
_entity_poly.pdbx_strand_id
1 'polypeptide(L)'
;MVGIRTGLPLPSMWEILAQLTVYFMIEDYTNYWIHRFLHGKWGYENIHRVHHVYSAPIGFAAPYAHWLEVLILGIPTFLGPAIVPGHMITFWLWIALRQIEAIETHSGYYFPWTPTKYIPFYGGADYHDYHHYVGQQSQSNFASVFTYCDYIYGTDKGYRYHKKVLRKLKVQSRIYGTQNGGSYYAFTQDLKSE
;
A
#
# COMPACT_ATOMS: atom_id res chain seq x y z
N MET A 1 11.08 -23.98 16.36
CA MET A 1 10.88 -22.93 15.33
C MET A 1 11.07 -23.56 13.97
N VAL A 2 10.27 -23.18 12.98
CA VAL A 2 10.23 -23.73 11.60
C VAL A 2 11.58 -23.50 10.91
N GLY A 3 12.58 -24.35 11.15
CA GLY A 3 13.91 -24.27 10.52
C GLY A 3 14.75 -23.02 10.81
N ILE A 4 14.22 -22.00 11.50
CA ILE A 4 14.96 -20.76 11.77
C ILE A 4 16.15 -21.05 12.69
N ARG A 5 17.35 -20.77 12.18
CA ARG A 5 18.61 -20.95 12.89
C ARG A 5 18.97 -19.71 13.70
N THR A 6 19.52 -19.90 14.90
CA THR A 6 19.87 -18.82 15.85
C THR A 6 21.36 -18.76 16.17
N GLY A 7 22.14 -19.74 15.73
CA GLY A 7 23.57 -19.87 16.02
C GLY A 7 24.47 -19.42 14.86
N LEU A 8 25.78 -19.39 15.15
CA LEU A 8 26.82 -19.11 14.16
C LEU A 8 26.92 -20.21 13.09
N PRO A 9 27.42 -19.88 11.88
CA PRO A 9 27.84 -18.55 11.43
C PRO A 9 26.65 -17.62 11.14
N LEU A 10 26.85 -16.30 11.25
CA LEU A 10 25.82 -15.33 10.85
C LEU A 10 25.50 -15.44 9.34
N PRO A 11 24.30 -15.04 8.90
CA PRO A 11 23.95 -15.08 7.48
C PRO A 11 24.85 -14.10 6.71
N SER A 12 25.29 -14.53 5.53
CA SER A 12 25.98 -13.61 4.63
C SER A 12 25.03 -12.53 4.11
N MET A 13 25.56 -11.39 3.66
CA MET A 13 24.71 -10.34 3.07
C MET A 13 23.92 -10.85 1.86
N TRP A 14 24.49 -11.76 1.07
CA TRP A 14 23.80 -12.36 -0.07
C TRP A 14 22.64 -13.27 0.36
N GLU A 15 22.83 -14.06 1.43
CA GLU A 15 21.77 -14.87 2.01
C GLU A 15 20.60 -13.99 2.50
N ILE A 16 20.90 -12.89 3.20
CA ILE A 16 19.90 -11.92 3.64
C ILE A 16 19.14 -11.35 2.45
N LEU A 17 19.83 -10.85 1.42
CA LEU A 17 19.21 -10.22 0.26
C LEU A 17 18.34 -11.19 -0.53
N ALA A 18 18.81 -12.42 -0.74
CA ALA A 18 18.06 -13.46 -1.44
C ALA A 18 16.79 -13.84 -0.66
N GLN A 19 16.92 -14.06 0.66
CA GLN A 19 15.78 -14.38 1.53
C GLN A 19 14.76 -13.24 1.56
N LEU A 20 15.19 -11.99 1.77
CA LEU A 20 14.29 -10.84 1.77
C LEU A 20 13.57 -10.67 0.43
N THR A 21 14.26 -10.88 -0.70
CA THR A 21 13.62 -10.83 -2.02
C THR A 21 12.50 -11.86 -2.13
N VAL A 22 12.77 -13.10 -1.72
CA VAL A 22 11.75 -14.16 -1.71
C VAL A 22 10.58 -13.81 -0.78
N TYR A 23 10.87 -13.28 0.42
CA TYR A 23 9.84 -12.93 1.39
C TYR A 23 8.94 -11.81 0.86
N PHE A 24 9.52 -10.76 0.28
CA PHE A 24 8.76 -9.69 -0.35
C PHE A 24 7.87 -10.20 -1.48
N MET A 25 8.39 -11.05 -2.38
CA MET A 25 7.60 -11.57 -3.49
C MET A 25 6.42 -12.44 -3.03
N ILE A 26 6.65 -13.33 -2.06
CA ILE A 26 5.61 -14.24 -1.54
C ILE A 26 4.56 -13.46 -0.74
N GLU A 27 5.02 -12.58 0.15
CA GLU A 27 4.13 -11.78 0.99
C GLU A 27 3.27 -10.86 0.13
N ASP A 28 3.87 -10.09 -0.76
CA ASP A 28 3.16 -9.11 -1.58
C ASP A 28 2.11 -9.76 -2.50
N TYR A 29 2.47 -10.88 -3.15
CA TYR A 29 1.54 -11.60 -4.02
C TYR A 29 0.37 -12.22 -3.24
N THR A 30 0.64 -12.80 -2.07
CA THR A 30 -0.39 -13.45 -1.27
C THR A 30 -1.27 -12.41 -0.57
N ASN A 31 -0.66 -11.35 -0.05
CA ASN A 31 -1.35 -10.23 0.59
C ASN A 31 -2.32 -9.57 -0.39
N TYR A 32 -1.90 -9.32 -1.64
CA TYR A 32 -2.78 -8.79 -2.70
C TYR A 32 -4.12 -9.56 -2.80
N TRP A 33 -4.07 -10.89 -2.87
CA TRP A 33 -5.28 -11.70 -3.02
C TRP A 33 -6.15 -11.72 -1.76
N ILE A 34 -5.53 -11.80 -0.59
CA ILE A 34 -6.25 -11.79 0.68
C ILE A 34 -6.89 -10.42 0.91
N HIS A 35 -6.15 -9.34 0.70
CA HIS A 35 -6.62 -7.97 0.82
C HIS A 35 -7.79 -7.71 -0.15
N ARG A 36 -7.65 -8.12 -1.42
CA ARG A 36 -8.73 -8.06 -2.39
C ARG A 36 -9.96 -8.87 -1.97
N PHE A 37 -9.78 -10.05 -1.38
CA PHE A 37 -10.88 -10.85 -0.82
C PHE A 37 -11.57 -10.13 0.35
N LEU A 38 -10.81 -9.48 1.22
CA LEU A 38 -11.35 -8.68 2.34
C LEU A 38 -12.12 -7.45 1.87
N HIS A 39 -11.90 -6.96 0.65
CA HIS A 39 -12.75 -5.94 0.01
C HIS A 39 -14.04 -6.49 -0.62
N GLY A 40 -14.26 -7.80 -0.59
CA GLY A 40 -15.56 -8.38 -0.88
C GLY A 40 -16.60 -7.93 0.16
N LYS A 41 -17.87 -7.80 -0.23
CA LYS A 41 -18.95 -7.24 0.62
C LYS A 41 -18.92 -7.74 2.07
N TRP A 42 -18.88 -9.06 2.25
CA TRP A 42 -18.87 -9.67 3.58
C TRP A 42 -17.56 -9.42 4.34
N GLY A 43 -16.41 -9.58 3.69
CA GLY A 43 -15.10 -9.35 4.30
C GLY A 43 -14.95 -7.90 4.76
N TYR A 44 -15.44 -6.96 3.95
CA TYR A 44 -15.34 -5.55 4.25
C TYR A 44 -16.21 -5.22 5.45
N GLU A 45 -17.50 -5.53 5.39
CA GLU A 45 -18.47 -5.15 6.41
C GLU A 45 -18.14 -5.71 7.80
N ASN A 46 -17.56 -6.92 7.86
CA ASN A 46 -17.33 -7.64 9.11
C ASN A 46 -15.89 -7.54 9.63
N ILE A 47 -14.90 -7.34 8.76
CA ILE A 47 -13.49 -7.41 9.13
C ILE A 47 -12.80 -6.10 8.76
N HIS A 48 -12.78 -5.75 7.48
CA HIS A 48 -11.89 -4.72 6.96
C HIS A 48 -12.40 -3.26 7.13
N ARG A 49 -13.68 -3.08 7.44
CA ARG A 49 -14.28 -1.75 7.63
C ARG A 49 -13.60 -0.94 8.73
N VAL A 50 -13.12 -1.59 9.80
CA VAL A 50 -12.45 -0.90 10.92
C VAL A 50 -11.16 -0.23 10.45
N HIS A 51 -10.38 -0.93 9.62
CA HIS A 51 -9.17 -0.40 9.01
C HIS A 51 -9.47 0.80 8.10
N HIS A 52 -10.56 0.73 7.34
CA HIS A 52 -11.02 1.82 6.48
C HIS A 52 -11.81 2.93 7.16
N VAL A 53 -11.91 2.96 8.50
CA VAL A 53 -12.62 4.06 9.18
C VAL A 53 -11.97 5.41 8.92
N TYR A 54 -10.65 5.42 8.70
CA TYR A 54 -9.89 6.60 8.30
C TYR A 54 -9.73 6.62 6.78
N SER A 55 -10.44 7.53 6.13
CA SER A 55 -10.35 7.75 4.67
C SER A 55 -9.05 8.43 4.23
N ALA A 56 -8.36 9.09 5.17
CA ALA A 56 -7.01 9.62 5.02
C ALA A 56 -6.19 9.12 6.23
N PRO A 57 -5.53 7.95 6.12
CA PRO A 57 -4.85 7.35 7.26
C PRO A 57 -3.60 8.16 7.67
N ILE A 58 -3.17 7.90 8.89
CA ILE A 58 -1.87 8.33 9.43
C ILE A 58 -1.11 7.09 9.88
N GLY A 59 0.21 7.18 10.08
CA GLY A 59 1.03 6.01 10.44
C GLY A 59 0.55 5.24 11.67
N PHE A 60 -0.05 5.92 12.66
CA PHE A 60 -0.66 5.28 13.84
C PHE A 60 -1.92 4.48 13.55
N ALA A 61 -2.59 4.76 12.43
CA ALA A 61 -3.75 4.00 11.97
C ALA A 61 -3.36 2.70 11.26
N ALA A 62 -2.09 2.50 10.88
CA ALA A 62 -1.63 1.27 10.22
C ALA A 62 -2.01 -0.02 10.98
N PRO A 63 -1.78 -0.13 12.31
CA PRO A 63 -2.22 -1.30 13.07
C PRO A 63 -3.68 -1.20 13.57
N TYR A 64 -4.40 -0.11 13.29
CA TYR A 64 -5.78 0.06 13.74
C TYR A 64 -6.73 -0.74 12.84
N ALA A 65 -6.95 -1.99 13.20
CA ALA A 65 -7.74 -2.93 12.42
C ALA A 65 -8.54 -3.87 13.32
N HIS A 66 -9.50 -4.59 12.73
CA HIS A 66 -10.19 -5.66 13.43
C HIS A 66 -9.19 -6.78 13.77
N TRP A 67 -9.28 -7.39 14.95
CA TRP A 67 -8.30 -8.41 15.39
C TRP A 67 -8.16 -9.57 14.39
N LEU A 68 -9.25 -9.97 13.73
CA LEU A 68 -9.23 -11.02 12.71
C LEU A 68 -8.49 -10.58 11.45
N GLU A 69 -8.54 -9.30 11.11
CA GLU A 69 -7.78 -8.73 9.99
C GLU A 69 -6.28 -8.83 10.26
N VAL A 70 -5.86 -8.46 11.48
CA VAL A 70 -4.46 -8.56 11.91
C VAL A 70 -3.94 -10.00 11.78
N LEU A 71 -4.77 -10.99 12.13
CA LEU A 71 -4.41 -12.40 11.95
C LEU A 71 -4.36 -12.81 10.48
N ILE A 72 -5.38 -12.46 9.70
CA ILE A 72 -5.53 -12.87 8.29
C ILE A 72 -4.44 -12.23 7.41
N LEU A 73 -4.26 -10.92 7.48
CA LEU A 73 -3.21 -10.19 6.75
C LEU A 73 -1.81 -10.42 7.35
N GLY A 74 -1.73 -10.93 8.59
CA GLY A 74 -0.49 -11.39 9.19
C GLY A 74 0.04 -12.69 8.56
N ILE A 75 -0.83 -13.60 8.08
CA ILE A 75 -0.42 -14.89 7.51
C ILE A 75 0.62 -14.74 6.38
N PRO A 76 0.41 -13.90 5.34
CA PRO A 76 1.38 -13.67 4.27
C PRO A 76 2.81 -13.36 4.76
N THR A 77 2.94 -12.59 5.86
CA THR A 77 4.23 -12.18 6.42
C THR A 77 5.07 -13.38 6.88
N PHE A 78 4.44 -14.49 7.27
CA PHE A 78 5.13 -15.69 7.74
C PHE A 78 5.33 -16.76 6.67
N LEU A 79 4.65 -16.68 5.51
CA LEU A 79 4.75 -17.69 4.46
C LEU A 79 6.14 -17.78 3.85
N GLY A 80 6.76 -16.63 3.51
CA GLY A 80 8.12 -16.60 2.98
C GLY A 80 9.14 -17.27 3.91
N PRO A 81 9.26 -16.84 5.18
CA PRO A 81 10.13 -17.48 6.16
C PRO A 81 9.80 -18.96 6.45
N ALA A 82 8.54 -19.39 6.28
CA ALA A 82 8.17 -20.79 6.44
C ALA A 82 8.64 -21.66 5.25
N ILE A 83 8.61 -21.11 4.03
CA ILE A 83 9.04 -21.81 2.80
C ILE A 83 10.57 -21.82 2.69
N VAL A 84 11.21 -20.68 2.97
CA VAL A 84 12.67 -20.52 2.94
C VAL A 84 13.16 -20.09 4.31
N PRO A 85 13.27 -21.01 5.28
CA PRO A 85 13.70 -20.66 6.63
C PRO A 85 15.16 -20.17 6.63
N GLY A 86 15.40 -19.06 7.32
CA GLY A 86 16.70 -18.39 7.38
C GLY A 86 17.25 -18.24 8.79
N HIS A 87 18.22 -17.35 8.94
CA HIS A 87 18.73 -16.98 10.26
C HIS A 87 17.77 -16.02 10.98
N MET A 88 17.75 -16.09 12.31
CA MET A 88 16.91 -15.24 13.17
C MET A 88 17.12 -13.73 12.91
N ILE A 89 18.34 -13.31 12.58
CA ILE A 89 18.64 -11.92 12.18
C ILE A 89 17.89 -11.52 10.91
N THR A 90 17.90 -12.35 9.86
CA THR A 90 17.14 -12.07 8.63
C THR A 90 15.65 -12.01 8.92
N PHE A 91 15.16 -12.90 9.79
CA PHE A 91 13.75 -12.92 10.20
C PHE A 91 13.35 -11.63 10.94
N TRP A 92 14.12 -11.18 11.93
CA TRP A 92 13.82 -9.91 12.61
C TRP A 92 13.95 -8.69 11.71
N LEU A 93 14.95 -8.67 10.83
CA LEU A 93 15.08 -7.63 9.80
C LEU A 93 13.85 -7.60 8.90
N TRP A 94 13.37 -8.77 8.46
CA TRP A 94 12.15 -8.89 7.67
C TRP A 94 10.93 -8.31 8.40
N ILE A 95 10.71 -8.70 9.65
CA ILE A 95 9.59 -8.18 10.46
C ILE A 95 9.70 -6.65 10.60
N ALA A 96 10.89 -6.12 10.89
CA ALA A 96 11.11 -4.68 11.00
C ALA A 96 10.79 -3.95 9.69
N LEU A 97 11.26 -4.46 8.55
CA LEU A 97 10.97 -3.89 7.23
C LEU A 97 9.46 -3.88 6.95
N ARG A 98 8.73 -4.95 7.30
CA ARG A 98 7.27 -4.99 7.13
C ARG A 98 6.54 -3.95 7.98
N GLN A 99 6.95 -3.75 9.23
CA GLN A 99 6.34 -2.73 10.08
C GLN A 99 6.64 -1.30 9.59
N ILE A 100 7.88 -1.05 9.16
CA ILE A 100 8.27 0.26 8.59
C ILE A 100 7.47 0.56 7.33
N GLU A 101 7.34 -0.42 6.44
CA GLU A 101 6.58 -0.30 5.19
C GLU A 101 5.10 -0.01 5.47
N ALA A 102 4.47 -0.75 6.39
CA ALA A 102 3.07 -0.52 6.75
C ALA A 102 2.85 0.91 7.32
N ILE A 103 3.76 1.39 8.17
CA ILE A 103 3.67 2.76 8.69
C ILE A 103 3.86 3.79 7.57
N GLU A 104 4.81 3.56 6.65
CA GLU A 104 5.12 4.47 5.55
C GLU A 104 3.94 4.62 4.59
N THR A 105 3.31 3.52 4.18
CA THR A 105 2.15 3.53 3.27
C THR A 105 0.91 4.16 3.88
N HIS A 106 0.76 4.12 5.21
CA HIS A 106 -0.34 4.78 5.90
C HIS A 106 -0.02 6.19 6.35
N SER A 107 1.21 6.67 6.13
CA SER A 107 1.65 7.93 6.72
C SER A 107 0.97 9.16 6.11
N GLY A 108 0.46 9.05 4.88
CA GLY A 108 -0.04 10.17 4.08
C GLY A 108 1.06 11.15 3.62
N TYR A 109 2.34 10.87 3.93
CA TYR A 109 3.44 11.77 3.66
C TYR A 109 4.28 11.33 2.45
N TYR A 110 4.65 12.31 1.63
CA TYR A 110 5.63 12.12 0.57
C TYR A 110 6.94 12.84 0.91
N PHE A 111 7.86 12.12 1.55
CA PHE A 111 9.19 12.65 1.90
C PHE A 111 10.15 12.72 0.70
N PRO A 112 11.20 13.55 0.80
CA PRO A 112 12.24 13.61 -0.23
C PRO A 112 12.92 12.26 -0.52
N TRP A 113 12.94 11.36 0.46
CA TRP A 113 13.59 10.05 0.42
C TRP A 113 12.60 8.87 0.42
N THR A 114 11.34 9.06 0.05
CA THR A 114 10.37 7.95 0.01
C THR A 114 10.81 6.84 -0.95
N PRO A 115 10.57 5.56 -0.59
CA PRO A 115 10.95 4.43 -1.44
C PRO A 115 10.34 4.50 -2.85
N THR A 116 9.13 5.06 -2.98
CA THR A 116 8.44 5.32 -4.26
C THR A 116 9.29 6.05 -5.30
N LYS A 117 10.31 6.81 -4.89
CA LYS A 117 11.23 7.51 -5.80
C LYS A 117 12.33 6.64 -6.39
N TYR A 118 12.70 5.58 -5.70
CA TYR A 118 13.90 4.78 -6.00
C TYR A 118 13.56 3.35 -6.41
N ILE A 119 12.42 2.84 -5.98
CA ILE A 119 12.00 1.45 -6.17
C ILE A 119 10.86 1.41 -7.19
N PRO A 120 11.07 0.81 -8.38
CA PRO A 120 10.01 0.64 -9.36
C PRO A 120 8.82 -0.11 -8.79
N PHE A 121 7.62 0.28 -9.21
CA PHE A 121 6.35 -0.31 -8.79
C PHE A 121 6.02 -0.19 -7.30
N TYR A 122 6.83 0.46 -6.47
CA TYR A 122 6.49 0.67 -5.06
C TYR A 122 5.28 1.62 -4.94
N GLY A 123 4.22 1.18 -4.24
CA GLY A 123 2.97 1.94 -4.12
C GLY A 123 3.14 3.20 -3.27
N GLY A 124 3.61 3.02 -2.04
CA GLY A 124 3.81 4.10 -1.07
C GLY A 124 2.52 4.80 -0.64
N ALA A 125 2.69 5.89 0.11
CA ALA A 125 1.59 6.55 0.80
C ALA A 125 0.46 7.05 -0.12
N ASP A 126 0.78 7.73 -1.23
CA ASP A 126 -0.23 8.30 -2.15
C ASP A 126 -1.09 7.22 -2.83
N TYR A 127 -0.53 6.03 -3.05
CA TYR A 127 -1.26 4.92 -3.68
C TYR A 127 -2.24 4.27 -2.71
N HIS A 128 -1.84 4.13 -1.45
CA HIS A 128 -2.65 3.54 -0.39
C HIS A 128 -3.67 4.54 0.19
N ASP A 129 -3.34 5.83 0.24
CA ASP A 129 -4.28 6.89 0.63
C ASP A 129 -5.50 6.95 -0.31
N TYR A 130 -5.27 6.82 -1.63
CA TYR A 130 -6.39 6.71 -2.59
C TYR A 130 -7.27 5.49 -2.31
N HIS A 131 -6.67 4.36 -1.95
CA HIS A 131 -7.39 3.15 -1.61
C HIS A 131 -8.32 3.36 -0.40
N HIS A 132 -7.80 3.98 0.67
CA HIS A 132 -8.59 4.36 1.85
C HIS A 132 -9.68 5.38 1.54
N TYR A 133 -9.39 6.36 0.70
CA TYR A 133 -10.33 7.40 0.30
C TYR A 133 -11.59 6.84 -0.37
N VAL A 134 -11.43 5.80 -1.20
CA VAL A 134 -12.56 5.14 -1.88
C VAL A 134 -13.27 4.13 -0.95
N GLY A 135 -12.56 3.54 0.01
CA GLY A 135 -13.13 2.66 1.05
C GLY A 135 -13.80 1.41 0.47
N GLN A 136 -15.03 1.10 0.88
CA GLN A 136 -15.75 -0.12 0.46
C GLN A 136 -15.94 -0.24 -1.06
N GLN A 137 -16.02 0.90 -1.75
CA GLN A 137 -16.16 0.92 -3.20
C GLN A 137 -14.82 0.70 -3.91
N SER A 138 -13.72 0.60 -3.15
CA SER A 138 -12.39 0.39 -3.66
C SER A 138 -12.28 -1.02 -4.24
N GLN A 139 -12.38 -1.09 -5.56
CA GLN A 139 -12.02 -2.28 -6.33
C GLN A 139 -10.61 -2.11 -6.92
N SER A 140 -9.76 -1.36 -6.22
CA SER A 140 -8.46 -0.92 -6.71
C SER A 140 -7.39 -0.81 -5.62
N ASN A 141 -6.13 -0.84 -6.02
CA ASN A 141 -4.98 -0.53 -5.18
C ASN A 141 -4.80 -1.50 -3.98
N PHE A 142 -4.85 -2.81 -4.25
CA PHE A 142 -4.75 -3.85 -3.21
C PHE A 142 -3.32 -4.26 -2.89
N ALA A 143 -2.33 -3.83 -3.68
CA ALA A 143 -0.93 -4.14 -3.44
C ALA A 143 -0.49 -3.77 -2.02
N SER A 144 0.31 -4.63 -1.40
CA SER A 144 0.87 -4.32 -0.09
C SER A 144 2.08 -3.39 -0.24
N VAL A 145 3.06 -3.79 -1.05
CA VAL A 145 4.30 -3.06 -1.30
C VAL A 145 4.42 -2.68 -2.77
N PHE A 146 4.29 -3.67 -3.67
CA PHE A 146 4.53 -3.47 -5.10
C PHE A 146 3.24 -3.57 -5.93
N THR A 147 3.01 -2.55 -6.74
CA THR A 147 1.82 -2.36 -7.58
C THR A 147 1.74 -3.30 -8.80
N TYR A 148 2.66 -4.25 -8.97
CA TYR A 148 2.67 -5.12 -10.16
C TYR A 148 1.41 -6.00 -10.22
N CYS A 149 0.92 -6.50 -9.08
CA CYS A 149 -0.34 -7.25 -9.05
C CYS A 149 -1.51 -6.39 -9.53
N ASP A 150 -1.61 -5.16 -9.02
CA ASP A 150 -2.66 -4.25 -9.45
C ASP A 150 -2.59 -3.93 -10.94
N TYR A 151 -1.38 -3.77 -11.49
CA TYR A 151 -1.17 -3.57 -12.91
C TYR A 151 -1.58 -4.79 -13.75
N ILE A 152 -1.14 -5.99 -13.35
CA ILE A 152 -1.43 -7.26 -14.06
C ILE A 152 -2.94 -7.53 -14.08
N TYR A 153 -3.61 -7.34 -12.94
CA TYR A 153 -5.04 -7.63 -12.79
C TYR A 153 -5.93 -6.42 -13.08
N GLY A 154 -5.35 -5.28 -13.44
CA GLY A 154 -6.07 -4.06 -13.82
C GLY A 154 -6.83 -3.39 -12.68
N THR A 155 -6.41 -3.60 -11.43
CA THR A 155 -6.95 -2.97 -10.22
C THR A 155 -6.23 -1.65 -9.89
N ASP A 156 -5.50 -1.04 -10.83
CA ASP A 156 -4.89 0.30 -10.71
C ASP A 156 -5.67 1.40 -11.46
N LYS A 157 -6.72 1.03 -12.21
CA LYS A 157 -7.41 1.92 -13.15
C LYS A 157 -8.07 3.12 -12.48
N GLY A 158 -8.72 2.92 -11.34
CA GLY A 158 -9.37 3.98 -10.57
C GLY A 158 -8.36 5.05 -10.15
N TYR A 159 -7.24 4.62 -9.57
CA TYR A 159 -6.15 5.50 -9.18
C TYR A 159 -5.58 6.27 -10.37
N ARG A 160 -5.30 5.60 -11.50
CA ARG A 160 -4.77 6.26 -12.70
C ARG A 160 -5.72 7.31 -13.26
N TYR A 161 -7.02 7.03 -13.25
CA TYR A 161 -8.04 8.00 -13.63
C TYR A 161 -8.04 9.20 -12.69
N HIS A 162 -8.04 8.96 -11.37
CA HIS A 162 -7.99 9.99 -10.35
C HIS A 162 -6.76 10.91 -10.51
N LYS A 163 -5.57 10.34 -10.69
CA LYS A 163 -4.33 11.12 -10.93
C LYS A 163 -4.40 11.94 -12.22
N LYS A 164 -5.02 11.42 -13.28
CA LYS A 164 -5.22 12.15 -14.54
C LYS A 164 -6.12 13.37 -14.34
N VAL A 165 -7.22 13.21 -13.58
CA VAL A 165 -8.14 14.31 -13.24
C VAL A 165 -7.41 15.36 -12.40
N LEU A 166 -6.72 14.97 -11.32
CA LEU A 166 -5.96 15.90 -10.49
C LEU A 166 -4.89 16.67 -11.29
N ARG A 167 -4.19 16.01 -12.22
CA ARG A 167 -3.21 16.67 -13.09
C ARG A 167 -3.87 17.70 -14.00
N LYS A 168 -5.01 17.40 -14.60
CA LYS A 168 -5.78 18.35 -15.41
C LYS A 168 -6.20 19.57 -14.58
N LEU A 169 -6.78 19.34 -13.40
CA LEU A 169 -7.20 20.41 -12.49
C LEU A 169 -6.02 21.29 -12.06
N LYS A 170 -4.84 20.71 -11.80
CA LYS A 170 -3.62 21.47 -11.43
C LYS A 170 -3.07 22.29 -12.60
N VAL A 171 -3.13 21.77 -13.82
CA VAL A 171 -2.74 22.53 -15.02
C VAL A 171 -3.72 23.67 -15.25
N GLN A 172 -5.02 23.39 -15.14
CA GLN A 172 -6.09 24.38 -15.26
C GLN A 172 -5.93 25.47 -14.21
N SER A 173 -5.78 25.12 -12.93
CA SER A 173 -5.58 26.11 -11.85
C SER A 173 -4.31 26.94 -12.02
N ARG A 174 -3.25 26.39 -12.62
CA ARG A 174 -2.07 27.17 -12.99
C ARG A 174 -2.38 28.16 -14.11
N ILE A 175 -3.05 27.73 -15.18
CA ILE A 175 -3.44 28.60 -16.31
C ILE A 175 -4.36 29.72 -15.82
N TYR A 176 -5.44 29.37 -15.12
CA TYR A 176 -6.37 30.36 -14.58
C TYR A 176 -5.75 31.17 -13.44
N GLY A 177 -4.87 30.62 -12.60
CA GLY A 177 -4.15 31.37 -11.57
C GLY A 177 -3.11 32.35 -12.13
N THR A 178 -2.52 32.04 -13.29
CA THR A 178 -1.69 32.99 -14.06
C THR A 178 -2.52 34.02 -14.82
N GLN A 179 -3.79 33.72 -15.14
CA GLN A 179 -4.70 34.64 -15.84
C GLN A 179 -5.52 35.52 -14.87
N ASN A 180 -5.82 35.03 -13.67
CA ASN A 180 -6.69 35.68 -12.70
C ASN A 180 -5.90 36.11 -11.45
N GLY A 181 -5.23 37.25 -11.56
CA GLY A 181 -5.19 38.21 -10.44
C GLY A 181 -6.59 38.77 -10.09
N GLY A 182 -7.65 37.97 -10.19
CA GLY A 182 -9.05 38.39 -10.07
C GLY A 182 -10.08 37.26 -10.23
N SER A 183 -10.74 36.94 -9.11
CA SER A 183 -12.09 36.34 -8.96
C SER A 183 -12.31 34.82 -9.14
N TYR A 184 -13.02 34.27 -8.15
CA TYR A 184 -13.21 32.85 -7.79
C TYR A 184 -14.63 32.29 -8.07
N TYR A 185 -15.39 32.82 -9.04
CA TYR A 185 -16.85 32.60 -9.11
C TYR A 185 -17.43 31.80 -10.29
N ALA A 186 -16.66 30.97 -11.01
CA ALA A 186 -17.16 30.28 -12.22
C ALA A 186 -17.21 28.74 -12.17
N PHE A 187 -17.02 28.07 -11.01
CA PHE A 187 -16.70 26.64 -11.01
C PHE A 187 -17.90 25.65 -11.00
N THR A 188 -19.15 26.08 -10.78
CA THR A 188 -20.24 25.11 -10.50
C THR A 188 -21.10 24.69 -11.68
N GLN A 189 -20.92 25.23 -12.89
CA GLN A 189 -21.83 24.93 -14.02
C GLN A 189 -21.34 23.87 -15.03
N ASP A 190 -20.03 23.67 -15.21
CA ASP A 190 -19.51 22.81 -16.31
C ASP A 190 -19.36 21.32 -15.97
N LEU A 191 -19.60 20.90 -14.73
CA LEU A 191 -19.42 19.49 -14.33
C LEU A 191 -20.64 18.59 -14.59
N LYS A 192 -21.71 19.10 -15.20
CA LYS A 192 -22.96 18.36 -15.43
C LYS A 192 -23.20 17.92 -16.88
N SER A 193 -22.26 18.13 -17.81
CA SER A 193 -22.53 17.93 -19.25
C SER A 193 -21.57 17.01 -20.01
N GLU A 194 -20.86 16.08 -19.36
CA GLU A 194 -20.15 14.99 -20.07
C GLU A 194 -20.40 13.63 -19.42
#